data_AF-F9WYX4-F1
#
_entry.id   AF-F9WYX4-F1
#
_cell.length_a   1.000
_cell.length_b   1.000
_cell.length_c   1.000
_cell.angle_alpha   90.00
_cell.angle_beta   90.00
_cell.angle_gamma   90.00
#
_symmetry.space_group_name_H-M   'P 1'
#
loop_
_entity.id
_entity.type
_entity.pdbx_description
1 polymer ?
#
loop_
_entity_poly.entity_id
_entity_poly.type
_entity_poly.pdbx_seq_one_letter_code
_entity_poly.pdbx_strand_id
1 'polypeptide(L)'
;VYTSIRYDTRLVSCDKNTEASCNKPCPFYMLEHHWTRLQVAKWSTFFFADDRPRPNSGGPAVLFQALMTAVRQWHEKHPGENPEALRIKIRSYVGGKMRTEIYHPLKSVPLSTLFPTTFNVPLDQRKTEWTMVLDTEPTEPAESTMFKTNDRAFYGRARIDAGIMNFIQPREVLLYTPENTVLDGSICTPYFYRNGRWVTPESSAGGLQGTTRRWALEKGLCVEESVPIDTLRHGEIVWVSNAVRGY
;
A
#
# COMPACT_ATOMS: atom_id res chain seq x y z
N VAL A 1 -12.20 5.29 6.75
CA VAL A 1 -10.90 4.70 6.32
C VAL A 1 -11.07 3.96 5.00
N TYR A 2 -10.00 3.71 4.23
CA TYR A 2 -10.10 2.93 3.00
C TYR A 2 -8.85 2.10 2.73
N THR A 3 -8.97 1.15 1.81
CA THR A 3 -7.85 0.34 1.32
C THR A 3 -7.94 0.23 -0.20
N SER A 4 -6.80 0.19 -0.90
CA SER A 4 -6.75 -0.09 -2.34
C SER A 4 -6.04 -1.41 -2.52
N ILE A 5 -6.69 -2.37 -3.16
CA ILE A 5 -6.24 -3.76 -3.29
C ILE A 5 -6.20 -4.16 -4.77
N ARG A 6 -5.22 -4.96 -5.15
CA ARG A 6 -5.15 -5.62 -6.46
C ARG A 6 -6.01 -6.88 -6.43
N TYR A 7 -6.98 -6.97 -7.34
CA TYR A 7 -7.52 -8.24 -7.82
C TYR A 7 -6.65 -8.71 -8.98
N ASP A 8 -6.30 -9.99 -9.01
CA ASP A 8 -5.55 -10.61 -10.10
C ASP A 8 -5.88 -12.11 -10.14
N THR A 9 -6.35 -12.59 -11.29
CA THR A 9 -6.81 -13.97 -11.47
C THR A 9 -5.74 -15.02 -11.15
N ARG A 10 -4.46 -14.68 -11.35
CA ARG A 10 -3.31 -15.57 -11.14
C ARG A 10 -2.98 -15.77 -9.66
N LEU A 11 -3.48 -14.90 -8.77
CA LEU A 11 -3.20 -14.98 -7.33
C LEU A 11 -3.89 -16.17 -6.65
N VAL A 12 -4.93 -16.73 -7.26
CA VAL A 12 -5.63 -17.92 -6.74
C VAL A 12 -4.67 -19.12 -6.66
N SER A 13 -3.77 -19.25 -7.64
CA SER A 13 -2.74 -20.30 -7.71
C SER A 13 -1.40 -19.90 -7.07
N CYS A 14 -1.34 -18.80 -6.32
CA CYS A 14 -0.09 -18.31 -5.74
C CYS A 14 0.00 -18.65 -4.25
N ASP A 15 0.90 -19.57 -3.88
CA ASP A 15 1.08 -20.03 -2.49
C ASP A 15 1.43 -18.88 -1.53
N LYS A 16 2.30 -17.95 -1.94
CA LYS A 16 2.64 -16.77 -1.14
C LYS A 16 1.42 -15.87 -0.88
N ASN A 17 0.49 -15.79 -1.84
CA ASN A 17 -0.74 -15.04 -1.64
C ASN A 17 -1.73 -15.78 -0.73
N THR A 18 -1.84 -17.10 -0.89
CA THR A 18 -2.63 -17.99 -0.03
C THR A 18 -2.21 -17.82 1.42
N GLU A 19 -0.90 -17.88 1.70
CA GLU A 19 -0.33 -17.65 3.03
C GLU A 19 -0.71 -16.25 3.56
N ALA A 20 -0.56 -15.21 2.74
CA ALA A 20 -0.91 -13.82 3.10
C ALA A 20 -2.42 -13.52 3.11
N SER A 21 -3.28 -14.53 2.89
CA SER A 21 -4.73 -14.42 2.75
C SER A 21 -5.46 -15.47 3.59
N CYS A 22 -5.09 -15.61 4.86
CA CYS A 22 -5.69 -16.53 5.82
C CYS A 22 -5.56 -18.01 5.42
N ASN A 23 -4.46 -18.39 4.75
CA ASN A 23 -4.20 -19.74 4.24
C ASN A 23 -5.32 -20.27 3.33
N LYS A 24 -5.94 -19.39 2.54
CA LYS A 24 -6.98 -19.76 1.56
C LYS A 24 -6.65 -19.18 0.19
N PRO A 25 -6.81 -19.97 -0.90
CA PRO A 25 -6.70 -19.46 -2.26
C PRO A 25 -7.55 -18.19 -2.44
N CYS A 26 -6.91 -17.11 -2.90
CA CYS A 26 -7.54 -15.80 -2.95
C CYS A 26 -7.11 -15.04 -4.21
N PRO A 27 -8.03 -14.43 -4.98
CA PRO A 27 -7.67 -13.59 -6.13
C PRO A 27 -7.30 -12.17 -5.72
N PHE A 28 -7.33 -11.84 -4.42
CA PHE A 28 -6.97 -10.52 -3.91
C PHE A 28 -5.61 -10.57 -3.24
N TYR A 29 -4.78 -9.60 -3.58
CA TYR A 29 -3.40 -9.51 -3.11
C TYR A 29 -3.36 -9.20 -1.60
N MET A 30 -2.85 -10.15 -0.81
CA MET A 30 -2.65 -10.05 0.65
C MET A 30 -3.93 -9.72 1.44
N LEU A 31 -5.04 -10.41 1.17
CA LEU A 31 -6.37 -10.08 1.72
C LEU A 31 -6.36 -9.87 3.24
N GLU A 32 -5.65 -10.72 3.98
CA GLU A 32 -5.58 -10.63 5.45
C GLU A 32 -4.95 -9.31 5.90
N HIS A 33 -3.87 -8.89 5.24
CA HIS A 33 -3.17 -7.65 5.55
C HIS A 33 -4.09 -6.44 5.33
N HIS A 34 -4.89 -6.47 4.26
CA HIS A 34 -5.88 -5.43 3.99
C HIS A 34 -6.98 -5.39 5.05
N TRP A 35 -7.46 -6.55 5.49
CA TRP A 35 -8.44 -6.65 6.56
C TRP A 35 -7.87 -6.12 7.87
N THR A 36 -6.69 -6.59 8.32
CA THR A 36 -6.08 -6.12 9.57
C THR A 36 -5.87 -4.61 9.54
N ARG A 37 -5.34 -4.05 8.44
CA ARG A 37 -5.14 -2.60 8.32
C ARG A 37 -6.44 -1.82 8.49
N LEU A 38 -7.53 -2.29 7.89
CA LEU A 38 -8.84 -1.65 8.05
C LEU A 38 -9.34 -1.75 9.50
N GLN A 39 -9.18 -2.91 10.15
CA GLN A 39 -9.65 -3.12 11.52
C GLN A 39 -8.86 -2.27 12.52
N VAL A 40 -7.53 -2.25 12.41
CA VAL A 40 -6.68 -1.38 13.25
C VAL A 40 -7.09 0.07 13.07
N ALA A 41 -7.24 0.55 11.82
CA ALA A 41 -7.64 1.93 11.58
C ALA A 41 -9.04 2.26 12.15
N LYS A 42 -9.99 1.31 12.13
CA LYS A 42 -11.31 1.49 12.79
C LYS A 42 -11.18 1.53 14.30
N TRP A 43 -10.32 0.73 14.91
CA TRP A 43 -10.18 0.73 16.38
C TRP A 43 -9.41 1.94 16.90
N SER A 44 -8.53 2.51 16.07
CA SER A 44 -7.63 3.59 16.48
C SER A 44 -8.08 4.99 16.08
N THR A 45 -9.05 5.14 15.17
CA THR A 45 -9.52 6.48 14.74
C THR A 45 -10.75 6.92 15.54
N PHE A 46 -10.73 8.17 16.01
CA PHE A 46 -11.80 8.74 16.85
C PHE A 46 -13.20 8.60 16.25
N PHE A 47 -13.32 8.70 14.92
CA PHE A 47 -14.61 8.59 14.21
C PHE A 47 -15.32 7.24 14.36
N PHE A 48 -14.61 6.19 14.80
CA PHE A 48 -15.15 4.85 15.01
C PHE A 48 -15.27 4.48 16.50
N ALA A 49 -15.09 5.44 17.42
CA ALA A 49 -15.11 5.21 18.87
C ALA A 49 -16.44 4.61 19.39
N ASP A 50 -17.56 4.89 18.72
CA ASP A 50 -18.89 4.33 19.00
C ASP A 50 -19.23 3.08 18.16
N ASP A 51 -18.38 2.72 17.20
CA ASP A 51 -18.52 1.54 16.34
C ASP A 51 -17.74 0.33 16.92
N ARG A 52 -17.59 0.31 18.26
CA ARG A 52 -16.95 -0.77 19.04
C ARG A 52 -17.53 -2.13 18.63
N PRO A 53 -16.75 -3.22 18.74
CA PRO A 53 -16.99 -4.46 18.03
C PRO A 53 -18.42 -4.94 18.22
N ARG A 54 -19.27 -4.73 17.21
CA ARG A 54 -20.51 -5.48 17.13
C ARG A 54 -20.11 -6.95 16.96
N PRO A 55 -20.81 -7.92 17.57
CA PRO A 55 -20.49 -9.35 17.47
C PRO A 55 -20.31 -9.88 16.03
N ASN A 56 -20.76 -9.12 15.02
CA ASN A 56 -20.63 -9.41 13.59
C ASN A 56 -19.78 -8.39 12.81
N SER A 57 -18.81 -7.71 13.45
CA SER A 57 -17.91 -6.72 12.83
C SER A 57 -16.83 -7.32 11.91
N GLY A 58 -17.21 -8.40 11.22
CA GLY A 58 -16.72 -8.84 9.91
C GLY A 58 -15.25 -9.22 9.85
N GLY A 59 -14.97 -10.51 9.99
CA GLY A 59 -13.66 -11.08 9.69
C GLY A 59 -13.26 -10.94 8.21
N PRO A 60 -12.08 -11.46 7.82
CA PRO A 60 -11.59 -11.39 6.44
C PRO A 60 -12.59 -11.88 5.38
N ALA A 61 -13.47 -12.83 5.74
CA ALA A 61 -14.55 -13.32 4.88
C ALA A 61 -15.53 -12.22 4.43
N VAL A 62 -15.86 -11.26 5.30
CA VAL A 62 -16.77 -10.16 4.93
C VAL A 62 -16.13 -9.23 3.91
N LEU A 63 -14.84 -8.92 4.11
CA LEU A 63 -14.07 -8.15 3.13
C LEU A 63 -13.99 -8.88 1.78
N PHE A 64 -13.70 -10.19 1.82
CA PHE A 64 -13.68 -11.04 0.63
C PHE A 64 -15.00 -10.99 -0.14
N GLN A 65 -16.14 -11.18 0.54
CA GLN A 65 -17.45 -11.17 -0.10
C GLN A 65 -17.79 -9.80 -0.71
N ALA A 66 -17.45 -8.71 -0.02
CA ALA A 66 -17.64 -7.36 -0.55
C ALA A 66 -16.81 -7.12 -1.83
N LEU A 67 -15.55 -7.58 -1.84
CA LEU A 67 -14.68 -7.46 -3.01
C LEU A 67 -15.13 -8.36 -4.17
N MET A 68 -15.49 -9.62 -3.91
CA MET A 68 -16.02 -10.53 -4.94
C MET A 68 -17.33 -10.01 -5.54
N THR A 69 -18.21 -9.45 -4.72
CA THR A 69 -19.45 -8.81 -5.20
C THR A 69 -19.13 -7.63 -6.12
N ALA A 70 -18.16 -6.79 -5.76
CA ALA A 70 -17.74 -5.68 -6.61
C ALA A 70 -17.15 -6.16 -7.95
N VAL A 71 -16.33 -7.22 -7.94
CA VAL A 71 -15.78 -7.82 -9.17
C VAL A 71 -16.91 -8.36 -10.05
N ARG A 72 -17.89 -9.09 -9.48
CA ARG A 72 -19.05 -9.61 -10.23
C ARG A 72 -19.85 -8.47 -10.88
N GLN A 73 -20.22 -7.46 -10.10
CA GLN A 73 -20.96 -6.29 -10.59
C GLN A 73 -20.20 -5.51 -11.67
N TRP A 74 -18.87 -5.50 -11.61
CA TRP A 74 -18.06 -4.89 -12.65
C TRP A 74 -18.15 -5.67 -13.96
N HIS A 75 -18.05 -7.01 -13.92
CA HIS A 75 -18.19 -7.85 -15.13
C HIS A 75 -19.59 -7.76 -15.75
N GLU A 76 -20.65 -7.69 -14.92
CA GLU A 76 -22.02 -7.47 -15.39
C GLU A 76 -22.17 -6.16 -16.18
N LYS A 77 -21.42 -5.11 -15.80
CA LYS A 77 -21.43 -3.80 -16.47
C LYS A 77 -20.49 -3.70 -17.67
N HIS A 78 -19.54 -4.61 -17.80
CA HIS A 78 -18.52 -4.63 -18.87
C HIS A 78 -18.53 -5.98 -19.57
N PRO A 79 -19.65 -6.38 -20.21
CA PRO A 79 -19.74 -7.67 -20.88
C PRO A 79 -18.71 -7.75 -22.01
N GLY A 80 -17.84 -8.77 -21.97
CA GLY A 80 -16.78 -9.00 -22.95
C GLY A 80 -15.38 -8.57 -22.50
N GLU A 81 -15.26 -7.83 -21.39
CA GLU A 81 -13.96 -7.54 -20.77
C GLU A 81 -13.57 -8.64 -19.80
N ASN A 82 -12.38 -9.23 -20.00
CA ASN A 82 -11.80 -10.28 -19.14
C ASN A 82 -10.43 -9.83 -18.62
N PRO A 83 -10.37 -8.83 -17.72
CA PRO A 83 -9.10 -8.30 -17.25
C PRO A 83 -8.35 -9.32 -16.40
N GLU A 84 -7.04 -9.45 -16.62
CA GLU A 84 -6.16 -10.23 -15.73
C GLU A 84 -6.19 -9.66 -14.31
N ALA A 85 -6.20 -8.32 -14.18
CA ALA A 85 -6.13 -7.61 -12.92
C ALA A 85 -7.00 -6.33 -12.88
N LEU A 86 -7.48 -6.00 -11.68
CA LEU A 86 -8.26 -4.81 -11.37
C LEU A 86 -7.71 -4.12 -10.12
N ARG A 87 -7.75 -2.79 -10.06
CA ARG A 87 -7.54 -2.05 -8.81
C ARG A 87 -8.90 -1.79 -8.18
N ILE A 88 -9.08 -2.25 -6.95
CA ILE A 88 -10.31 -2.03 -6.19
C ILE A 88 -10.00 -1.12 -5.01
N LYS A 89 -10.67 0.03 -4.92
CA LYS A 89 -10.68 0.87 -3.72
C LYS A 89 -11.94 0.53 -2.93
N ILE A 90 -11.78 0.09 -1.69
CA ILE A 90 -12.90 -0.13 -0.78
C ILE A 90 -12.80 0.84 0.40
N ARG A 91 -13.87 1.62 0.60
CA ARG A 91 -14.03 2.56 1.71
C ARG A 91 -14.93 1.93 2.76
N SER A 92 -14.49 1.99 4.02
CA SER A 92 -15.31 1.65 5.17
C SER A 92 -15.73 2.93 5.89
N TYR A 93 -17.02 3.04 6.12
CA TYR A 93 -17.67 4.13 6.86
C TYR A 93 -18.07 3.64 8.25
N VAL A 94 -18.37 4.60 9.13
CA VAL A 94 -18.98 4.35 10.44
C VAL A 94 -20.32 3.62 10.25
N GLY A 95 -20.62 2.67 11.14
CA GLY A 95 -21.79 1.79 11.07
C GLY A 95 -21.60 0.59 10.13
N GLY A 96 -20.36 0.29 9.74
CA GLY A 96 -20.01 -0.92 8.96
C GLY A 96 -20.31 -0.86 7.45
N LYS A 97 -20.87 0.24 6.93
CA LYS A 97 -21.12 0.39 5.49
C LYS A 97 -19.82 0.38 4.70
N MET A 98 -19.77 -0.39 3.62
CA MET A 98 -18.66 -0.41 2.68
C MET A 98 -19.09 0.11 1.29
N ARG A 99 -18.19 0.82 0.59
CA ARG A 99 -18.37 1.17 -0.83
C ARG A 99 -17.12 0.82 -1.62
N THR A 100 -17.31 0.31 -2.83
CA THR A 100 -16.24 -0.11 -3.73
C THR A 100 -16.20 0.77 -4.99
N GLU A 101 -15.00 1.05 -5.47
CA GLU A 101 -14.72 1.68 -6.76
C GLU A 101 -13.66 0.82 -7.46
N ILE A 102 -13.88 0.51 -8.73
CA ILE A 102 -12.96 -0.29 -9.55
C ILE A 102 -12.34 0.60 -10.61
N TYR A 103 -11.02 0.48 -10.75
CA TYR A 103 -10.24 1.18 -11.76
C TYR A 103 -9.64 0.16 -12.73
N HIS A 104 -9.96 0.34 -14.01
CA HIS A 104 -9.50 -0.44 -15.16
C HIS A 104 -9.16 0.54 -16.31
N PRO A 105 -8.11 0.29 -17.12
CA PRO A 105 -7.17 -0.82 -17.04
C PRO A 105 -6.15 -0.70 -15.91
N LEU A 106 -5.60 -1.84 -15.46
CA LEU A 106 -4.47 -1.92 -14.54
C LEU A 106 -3.29 -2.58 -15.24
N LYS A 107 -2.09 -1.97 -15.15
CA LYS A 107 -0.86 -2.54 -15.72
C LYS A 107 -0.61 -3.94 -15.14
N SER A 108 -0.45 -4.93 -16.02
CA SER A 108 0.01 -6.25 -15.62
C SER A 108 1.45 -6.17 -15.09
N VAL A 109 1.72 -6.90 -14.01
CA VAL A 109 3.06 -7.03 -13.45
C VAL A 109 3.33 -8.51 -13.19
N PRO A 110 4.59 -8.96 -13.28
CA PRO A 110 4.97 -10.33 -12.90
C PRO A 110 4.60 -10.64 -11.44
N LEU A 111 4.32 -11.92 -11.13
CA LEU A 111 4.12 -12.35 -9.74
C LEU A 111 5.38 -12.14 -8.88
N SER A 112 6.58 -12.14 -9.48
CA SER A 112 7.83 -11.80 -8.79
C SER A 112 7.90 -10.34 -8.33
N THR A 113 7.21 -9.43 -9.02
CA THR A 113 7.04 -8.02 -8.60
C THR A 113 6.07 -7.90 -7.43
N LEU A 114 5.04 -8.76 -7.37
CA LEU A 114 4.14 -8.81 -6.22
C LEU A 114 4.80 -9.51 -5.01
N PHE A 115 5.56 -10.57 -5.23
CA PHE A 115 6.18 -11.34 -4.15
C PHE A 115 7.67 -11.59 -4.38
N PRO A 116 8.51 -10.54 -4.27
CA PRO A 116 9.95 -10.67 -4.41
C PRO A 116 10.52 -11.60 -3.35
N THR A 117 11.64 -12.24 -3.67
CA THR A 117 12.43 -13.05 -2.72
C THR A 117 13.56 -12.25 -2.09
N THR A 118 13.97 -11.15 -2.72
CA THR A 118 15.01 -10.24 -2.23
C THR A 118 14.88 -8.87 -2.88
N PHE A 119 15.36 -7.83 -2.20
CA PHE A 119 15.59 -6.50 -2.77
C PHE A 119 17.02 -6.34 -3.33
N ASN A 120 17.89 -7.33 -3.11
CA ASN A 120 19.25 -7.35 -3.66
C ASN A 120 19.23 -7.76 -5.13
N VAL A 121 18.81 -6.83 -5.99
CA VAL A 121 18.86 -7.02 -7.44
C VAL A 121 20.21 -6.52 -7.97
N PRO A 122 20.91 -7.31 -8.80
CA PRO A 122 22.15 -6.90 -9.48
C PRO A 122 21.98 -5.58 -10.24
N LEU A 123 23.02 -4.73 -10.24
CA LEU A 123 22.96 -3.37 -10.81
C LEU A 123 22.54 -3.35 -12.29
N ASP A 124 23.01 -4.31 -13.07
CA ASP A 124 22.69 -4.52 -14.48
C ASP A 124 21.22 -4.90 -14.73
N GLN A 125 20.54 -5.41 -13.71
CA GLN A 125 19.12 -5.79 -13.76
C GLN A 125 18.20 -4.72 -13.14
N ARG A 126 18.76 -3.66 -12.53
CA ARG A 126 17.98 -2.57 -11.96
C ARG A 126 17.43 -1.68 -13.07
N LYS A 127 16.16 -1.86 -13.38
CA LYS A 127 15.41 -0.90 -14.20
C LYS A 127 14.85 0.18 -13.28
N THR A 128 15.52 1.34 -13.22
CA THR A 128 14.99 2.51 -12.51
C THR A 128 13.87 3.14 -13.33
N GLU A 129 12.64 2.66 -13.13
CA GLU A 129 11.46 3.20 -13.80
C GLU A 129 10.94 4.48 -13.16
N TRP A 130 11.31 4.80 -11.91
CA TRP A 130 10.77 5.91 -11.14
C TRP A 130 11.85 6.86 -10.64
N THR A 131 11.56 8.16 -10.68
CA THR A 131 12.36 9.18 -9.98
C THR A 131 11.70 9.52 -8.66
N MET A 132 12.43 9.36 -7.55
CA MET A 132 12.01 9.87 -6.25
C MET A 132 12.61 11.25 -6.00
N VAL A 133 11.79 12.19 -5.54
CA VAL A 133 12.22 13.52 -5.11
C VAL A 133 11.86 13.72 -3.64
N LEU A 134 12.70 14.41 -2.88
CA LEU A 134 12.34 14.81 -1.51
C LEU A 134 11.29 15.93 -1.57
N ASP A 135 10.32 15.88 -0.67
CA ASP A 135 9.36 16.97 -0.45
C ASP A 135 10.10 18.26 -0.07
N THR A 136 9.48 19.42 -0.31
CA THR A 136 10.06 20.73 0.02
C THR A 136 9.73 21.18 1.43
N GLU A 137 8.73 20.56 2.06
CA GLU A 137 8.29 20.88 3.42
C GLU A 137 8.05 19.61 4.24
N PRO A 138 8.30 19.64 5.57
CA PRO A 138 8.03 18.50 6.43
C PRO A 138 6.51 18.24 6.54
N THR A 139 6.16 17.02 6.93
CA THR A 139 4.80 16.59 7.22
C THR A 139 4.71 16.16 8.67
N GLU A 140 3.86 16.85 9.44
CA GLU A 140 3.53 16.46 10.81
C GLU A 140 2.87 15.08 10.84
N PRO A 141 3.41 14.11 11.60
CA PRO A 141 2.77 12.83 11.81
C PRO A 141 1.38 12.97 12.45
N ALA A 142 0.39 12.27 11.89
CA ALA A 142 -1.00 12.33 12.35
C ALA A 142 -1.73 11.00 12.09
N GLU A 143 -2.96 10.88 12.58
CA GLU A 143 -3.81 9.71 12.25
C GLU A 143 -3.97 9.51 10.73
N SER A 144 -4.01 10.59 9.94
CA SER A 144 -4.16 10.56 8.48
C SER A 144 -2.88 10.15 7.74
N THR A 145 -1.71 10.19 8.39
CA THR A 145 -0.47 9.61 7.87
C THR A 145 -0.36 8.13 8.24
N MET A 146 -0.66 7.78 9.49
CA MET A 146 -0.58 6.39 9.99
C MET A 146 -1.63 5.46 9.40
N PHE A 147 -2.85 5.97 9.18
CA PHE A 147 -3.97 5.23 8.64
C PHE A 147 -4.38 5.74 7.27
N LYS A 148 -4.81 4.82 6.41
CA LYS A 148 -5.24 5.20 5.06
C LYS A 148 -6.66 5.79 5.10
N THR A 149 -6.74 7.12 5.22
CA THR A 149 -7.99 7.88 5.22
C THR A 149 -8.16 8.68 3.93
N ASN A 150 -9.38 9.21 3.71
CA ASN A 150 -9.65 10.09 2.57
C ASN A 150 -9.05 11.50 2.75
N ASP A 151 -8.68 11.87 3.98
CA ASP A 151 -7.85 13.04 4.18
C ASP A 151 -6.45 12.71 3.67
N ARG A 152 -6.07 13.40 2.60
CA ARG A 152 -4.79 13.24 1.92
C ARG A 152 -4.18 14.61 1.60
N ALA A 153 -4.55 15.65 2.34
CA ALA A 153 -4.16 17.02 2.02
C ALA A 153 -2.63 17.17 1.92
N PHE A 154 -1.89 16.68 2.93
CA PHE A 154 -0.41 16.75 2.95
C PHE A 154 0.24 15.96 1.81
N TYR A 155 -0.25 14.74 1.52
CA TYR A 155 0.21 13.98 0.34
C TYR A 155 -0.13 14.67 -0.98
N GLY A 156 -1.26 15.38 -1.04
CA GLY A 156 -1.68 16.18 -2.19
C GLY A 156 -0.76 17.37 -2.42
N ARG A 157 -0.46 18.13 -1.36
CA ARG A 157 0.51 19.23 -1.34
C ARG A 157 1.87 18.74 -1.85
N ALA A 158 2.46 17.74 -1.21
CA ALA A 158 3.76 17.17 -1.57
C ALA A 158 3.85 16.78 -3.05
N ARG A 159 2.77 16.19 -3.59
CA ARG A 159 2.70 15.83 -5.01
C ARG A 159 2.62 17.04 -5.93
N ILE A 160 1.87 18.08 -5.56
CA ILE A 160 1.78 19.32 -6.34
C ILE A 160 3.15 19.99 -6.38
N ASP A 161 3.82 20.12 -5.24
CA ASP A 161 5.15 20.74 -5.11
C ASP A 161 6.21 19.97 -5.92
N ALA A 162 6.11 18.64 -5.94
CA ALA A 162 6.95 17.76 -6.76
C ALA A 162 6.58 17.70 -8.25
N GLY A 163 5.53 18.41 -8.68
CA GLY A 163 5.03 18.41 -10.07
C GLY A 163 4.47 17.04 -10.52
N ILE A 164 3.82 16.31 -9.61
CA ILE A 164 3.23 14.98 -9.84
C ILE A 164 1.72 15.10 -10.04
N MET A 165 1.30 15.35 -11.28
CA MET A 165 -0.09 15.69 -11.61
C MET A 165 -1.02 14.47 -11.70
N ASN A 166 -0.48 13.28 -11.89
CA ASN A 166 -1.28 12.05 -12.03
C ASN A 166 -0.57 10.83 -11.44
N PHE A 167 -1.26 9.68 -11.45
CA PHE A 167 -0.76 8.42 -10.87
C PHE A 167 0.00 7.54 -11.88
N ILE A 168 0.21 8.01 -13.11
CA ILE A 168 0.89 7.27 -14.19
C ILE A 168 2.32 7.75 -14.35
N GLN A 169 2.57 9.03 -14.08
CA GLN A 169 3.90 9.64 -14.13
C GLN A 169 4.90 8.83 -13.28
N PRO A 170 6.07 8.46 -13.84
CA PRO A 170 7.14 7.73 -13.16
C PRO A 170 7.90 8.61 -12.15
N ARG A 171 7.16 9.32 -11.30
CA ARG A 171 7.69 10.22 -10.30
C ARG A 171 6.94 10.04 -8.99
N GLU A 172 7.69 9.98 -7.91
CA GLU A 172 7.17 9.91 -6.56
C GLU A 172 7.86 10.95 -5.68
N VAL A 173 7.15 11.43 -4.67
CA VAL A 173 7.68 12.33 -3.65
C VAL A 173 7.86 11.57 -2.34
N LEU A 174 9.02 11.77 -1.72
CA LEU A 174 9.40 11.25 -0.42
C LEU A 174 9.07 12.30 0.64
N LEU A 175 8.17 11.97 1.54
CA LEU A 175 7.77 12.82 2.66
C LEU A 175 8.69 12.55 3.85
N TYR A 176 8.87 13.56 4.70
CA TYR A 176 9.69 13.49 5.90
C TYR A 176 9.02 14.25 7.07
N THR A 177 9.39 13.92 8.30
CA THR A 177 8.86 14.55 9.52
C THR A 177 9.61 15.83 9.87
N PRO A 178 9.09 16.68 10.79
CA PRO A 178 9.82 17.85 11.29
C PRO A 178 11.19 17.54 11.89
N GLU A 179 11.39 16.32 12.40
CA GLU A 179 12.65 15.78 12.92
C GLU A 179 13.63 15.37 11.81
N ASN A 180 13.32 15.68 10.54
CA ASN A 180 14.16 15.38 9.38
C ASN A 180 14.40 13.88 9.17
N THR A 181 13.39 13.05 9.47
CA THR A 181 13.40 11.62 9.18
C THR A 181 12.37 11.27 8.12
N VAL A 182 12.68 10.32 7.24
CA VAL A 182 11.78 9.88 6.18
C VAL A 182 10.51 9.29 6.78
N LEU A 183 9.36 9.72 6.25
CA LEU A 183 8.04 9.27 6.67
C LEU A 183 7.50 8.17 5.74
N ASP A 184 7.37 8.48 4.45
CA ASP A 184 6.72 7.63 3.44
C ASP A 184 6.89 8.19 2.03
N GLY A 185 6.40 7.49 1.00
CA GLY A 185 6.08 8.08 -0.30
C GLY A 185 4.60 8.49 -0.40
N SER A 186 4.23 9.34 -1.37
CA SER A 186 2.83 9.80 -1.46
C SER A 186 1.80 8.69 -1.71
N ILE A 187 2.21 7.61 -2.37
CA ILE A 187 1.38 6.42 -2.62
C ILE A 187 2.10 5.08 -2.37
N CYS A 188 3.28 5.08 -1.76
CA CYS A 188 4.10 3.89 -1.53
C CYS A 188 4.88 3.93 -0.22
N THR A 189 5.36 2.78 0.23
CA THR A 189 6.36 2.67 1.28
C THR A 189 7.76 2.62 0.67
N PRO A 190 8.72 3.46 1.11
CA PRO A 190 10.09 3.45 0.62
C PRO A 190 10.99 2.48 1.41
N TYR A 191 12.01 1.93 0.74
CA TYR A 191 13.05 1.10 1.36
C TYR A 191 14.43 1.52 0.87
N PHE A 192 15.35 1.63 1.81
CA PHE A 192 16.70 2.15 1.60
C PHE A 192 17.75 1.11 1.97
N TYR A 193 18.88 1.09 1.28
CA TYR A 193 19.99 0.22 1.65
C TYR A 193 20.91 0.94 2.62
N ARG A 194 21.01 0.45 3.85
CA ARG A 194 21.82 1.04 4.94
C ARG A 194 22.56 -0.08 5.67
N ASN A 195 23.84 0.14 5.96
CA ASN A 195 24.65 -0.76 6.79
C ASN A 195 24.55 -2.25 6.40
N GLY A 196 24.56 -2.54 5.09
CA GLY A 196 24.53 -3.91 4.57
C GLY A 196 23.14 -4.56 4.47
N ARG A 197 22.06 -3.86 4.84
CA ARG A 197 20.69 -4.37 4.85
C ARG A 197 19.69 -3.38 4.27
N TRP A 198 18.50 -3.87 3.92
CA TRP A 198 17.39 -3.01 3.54
C TRP A 198 16.62 -2.56 4.77
N VAL A 199 16.30 -1.27 4.82
CA VAL A 199 15.55 -0.65 5.90
C VAL A 199 14.34 0.08 5.34
N THR A 200 13.23 0.07 6.07
CA THR A 200 12.06 0.91 5.85
C THR A 200 11.94 1.87 7.03
N PRO A 201 11.38 3.09 6.84
CA PRO A 201 11.09 3.98 7.96
C PRO A 201 10.36 3.26 9.10
N GLU A 202 10.78 3.53 10.32
CA GLU A 202 10.18 2.99 11.54
C GLU A 202 8.72 3.43 11.73
N SER A 203 7.90 2.56 12.32
CA SER A 203 6.47 2.85 12.52
C SER A 203 6.24 4.06 13.44
N SER A 204 7.17 4.33 14.35
CA SER A 204 7.16 5.49 15.26
C SER A 204 7.31 6.83 14.53
N ALA A 205 7.87 6.87 13.32
CA ALA A 205 7.88 8.08 12.49
C ALA A 205 6.45 8.51 12.07
N GLY A 206 5.47 7.61 12.20
CA GLY A 206 4.06 7.90 11.93
C GLY A 206 3.65 7.77 10.47
N GLY A 207 4.45 7.07 9.66
CA GLY A 207 4.13 6.73 8.28
C GLY A 207 2.97 5.73 8.17
N LEU A 208 2.43 5.58 6.98
CA LEU A 208 1.35 4.65 6.68
C LEU A 208 1.82 3.22 6.91
N GLN A 209 1.02 2.48 7.69
CA GLN A 209 1.24 1.05 7.91
C GLN A 209 0.79 0.25 6.67
N GLY A 210 1.64 0.25 5.64
CA GLY A 210 1.42 -0.39 4.34
C GLY A 210 1.24 -1.91 4.45
N THR A 211 0.39 -2.50 3.60
CA THR A 211 0.19 -3.96 3.60
C THR A 211 1.40 -4.70 3.02
N THR A 212 1.98 -4.17 1.94
CA THR A 212 3.26 -4.67 1.40
C THR A 212 4.42 -4.42 2.36
N ARG A 213 4.47 -3.25 3.01
CA ARG A 213 5.41 -2.98 4.13
C ARG A 213 5.38 -4.08 5.19
N ARG A 214 4.20 -4.35 5.73
CA ARG A 214 4.01 -5.40 6.74
C ARG A 214 4.50 -6.76 6.23
N TRP A 215 4.12 -7.16 5.03
CA TRP A 215 4.57 -8.42 4.45
C TRP A 215 6.10 -8.48 4.27
N ALA A 216 6.73 -7.39 3.81
CA ALA A 216 8.19 -7.33 3.63
C ALA A 216 8.94 -7.50 4.96
N LEU A 217 8.41 -6.92 6.04
CA LEU A 217 8.94 -7.11 7.40
C LEU A 217 8.74 -8.56 7.88
N GLU A 218 7.54 -9.12 7.72
CA GLU A 218 7.23 -10.53 8.08
C GLU A 218 8.11 -11.54 7.32
N LYS A 219 8.49 -11.23 6.08
CA LYS A 219 9.38 -12.05 5.26
C LYS A 219 10.87 -11.75 5.44
N GLY A 220 11.24 -10.83 6.33
CA GLY A 220 12.63 -10.48 6.58
C GLY A 220 13.35 -9.85 5.38
N LEU A 221 12.60 -9.25 4.44
CA LEU A 221 13.19 -8.56 3.29
C LEU A 221 13.82 -7.22 3.68
N CYS A 222 13.35 -6.64 4.79
CA CYS A 222 13.85 -5.40 5.36
C CYS A 222 13.61 -5.40 6.88
N VAL A 223 14.17 -4.39 7.55
CA VAL A 223 13.91 -4.09 8.96
C VAL A 223 13.47 -2.65 9.14
N GLU A 224 12.90 -2.33 10.29
CA GLU A 224 12.62 -0.93 10.66
C GLU A 224 13.90 -0.23 11.10
N GLU A 225 14.11 0.99 10.60
CA GLU A 225 15.18 1.89 11.03
C GLU A 225 14.74 3.34 10.80
N SER A 226 15.17 4.26 11.66
CA SER A 226 15.04 5.69 11.36
C SER A 226 15.93 6.03 10.17
N VAL A 227 15.39 6.78 9.20
CA VAL A 227 16.14 7.18 8.00
C VAL A 227 16.22 8.70 7.95
N PRO A 228 17.28 9.32 8.48
CA PRO A 228 17.46 10.76 8.39
C PRO A 228 17.62 11.22 6.94
N ILE A 229 16.99 12.34 6.57
CA ILE A 229 16.98 12.83 5.18
C ILE A 229 18.35 13.31 4.71
N ASP A 230 19.24 13.68 5.62
CA ASP A 230 20.63 14.08 5.33
C ASP A 230 21.51 12.89 4.92
N THR A 231 21.06 11.65 5.19
CA THR A 231 21.71 10.43 4.67
C THR A 231 21.36 10.15 3.20
N LEU A 232 20.35 10.82 2.66
CA LEU A 232 19.90 10.59 1.29
C LEU A 232 20.93 11.12 0.29
N ARG A 233 21.11 10.39 -0.81
CA ARG A 233 22.08 10.75 -1.86
C ARG A 233 21.41 10.79 -3.21
N HIS A 234 21.73 11.83 -3.99
CA HIS A 234 21.32 11.86 -5.39
C HIS A 234 21.82 10.62 -6.13
N GLY A 235 20.92 9.97 -6.87
CA GLY A 235 21.21 8.74 -7.59
C GLY A 235 21.23 7.46 -6.75
N GLU A 236 20.93 7.51 -5.44
CA GLU A 236 20.77 6.29 -4.66
C GLU A 236 19.54 5.50 -5.13
N ILE A 237 19.61 4.18 -4.99
CA ILE A 237 18.49 3.30 -5.34
C ILE A 237 17.57 3.15 -4.13
N VAL A 238 16.29 3.45 -4.36
CA VAL A 238 15.21 3.28 -3.39
C VAL A 238 14.22 2.28 -3.96
N TRP A 239 13.91 1.23 -3.21
CA TRP A 239 12.76 0.38 -3.53
C TRP A 239 11.49 1.04 -3.01
N VAL A 240 10.37 0.82 -3.68
CA VAL A 240 9.08 1.33 -3.24
C VAL A 240 8.04 0.24 -3.37
N SER A 241 7.07 0.18 -2.46
CA SER A 241 6.00 -0.79 -2.61
C SER A 241 4.62 -0.23 -2.32
N ASN A 242 3.61 -0.81 -2.98
CA ASN A 242 2.23 -0.66 -2.56
C ASN A 242 1.37 -1.88 -2.96
N ALA A 243 0.19 -1.92 -2.38
CA ALA A 243 -0.75 -3.03 -2.51
C ALA A 243 -1.47 -3.14 -3.87
N VAL A 244 -1.10 -2.30 -4.84
CA VAL A 244 -1.67 -2.30 -6.20
C VAL A 244 -0.63 -2.75 -7.21
N ARG A 245 0.62 -2.27 -7.06
CA ARG A 245 1.71 -2.48 -8.02
C ARG A 245 2.77 -3.48 -7.56
N GLY A 246 2.79 -3.88 -6.29
CA GLY A 246 3.87 -4.69 -5.74
C GLY A 246 5.05 -3.82 -5.35
N TYR A 247 6.26 -4.32 -5.60
CA TYR A 247 7.56 -3.72 -5.29
C TYR A 247 8.26 -3.18 -6.55
#